data_AF-A0A949CKV7-F1
#
_entry.id   AF-A0A949CKV7-F1
#
_cell.length_a   1.000
_cell.length_b   1.000
_cell.length_c   1.000
_cell.angle_alpha   90.00
_cell.angle_beta   90.00
_cell.angle_gamma   90.00
#
_symmetry.space_group_name_H-M   'P 1'
#
loop_
_entity.id
_entity.type
_entity.pdbx_description
1 polymer ?
#
loop_
_entity_poly.entity_id
_entity_poly.type
_entity_poly.pdbx_seq_one_letter_code
_entity_poly.pdbx_strand_id
1 'polypeptide(L)' 'MLMALLASGHVLLEGVPGTAKTTLCRAFSKALGLHFERVQFTPDLLPADVT' A
#
# COMPACT_ATOMS: atom_id res chain seq x y z
N MET A 1 6.01 8.75 -2.10
CA MET A 1 5.04 8.45 -1.01
C MET A 1 4.64 9.70 -0.25
N LEU A 2 5.56 10.41 0.41
CA LEU A 2 5.19 11.62 1.18
C LEU A 2 4.54 12.72 0.32
N MET A 3 5.13 13.06 -0.83
CA MET A 3 4.54 14.02 -1.77
C MET A 3 3.12 13.63 -2.22
N ALA A 4 2.92 12.35 -2.55
CA ALA A 4 1.62 11.84 -2.95
C ALA A 4 0.60 11.90 -1.80
N LEU A 5 1.01 11.57 -0.57
CA LEU A 5 0.16 11.72 0.61
C LEU A 5 -0.30 13.17 0.81
N LEU A 6 0.62 14.13 0.70
CA LEU A 6 0.32 15.56 0.84
C LEU A 6 -0.57 16.10 -0.30
N ALA A 7 -0.46 15.51 -1.49
CA ALA A 7 -1.26 15.86 -2.66
C ALA A 7 -2.56 15.03 -2.78
N SER A 8 -2.89 14.20 -1.80
CA SER A 8 -4.02 13.24 -1.86
C SER A 8 -3.99 12.35 -3.12
N GLY A 9 -2.80 11.99 -3.59
CA GLY A 9 -2.58 11.14 -4.75
C GLY A 9 -2.27 9.68 -4.40
N HIS A 10 -2.32 8.82 -5.40
CA HIS A 10 -2.01 7.38 -5.28
C HIS A 10 -0.59 7.08 -5.78
N VAL A 11 0.02 6.03 -5.25
CA VAL A 11 1.38 5.59 -5.63
C VAL A 11 1.37 4.13 -6.04
N LEU A 12 1.94 3.84 -7.21
CA LEU A 12 2.27 2.49 -7.63
C LEU A 12 3.74 2.18 -7.29
N LEU A 13 3.99 1.07 -6.60
CA LEU A 13 5.34 0.61 -6.25
C LEU A 13 5.74 -0.57 -7.14
N GLU A 14 6.56 -0.31 -8.15
CA GLU A 14 7.02 -1.33 -9.10
C GLU A 14 8.36 -1.96 -8.72
N GLY A 15 8.63 -3.14 -9.27
CA GLY A 15 9.91 -3.87 -9.17
C GLY A 15 9.72 -5.32 -8.75
N VAL A 16 10.83 -6.06 -8.69
CA VAL A 16 10.80 -7.53 -8.51
C VAL A 16 10.26 -7.96 -7.13
N PRO A 17 9.71 -9.19 -7.02
CA PRO A 17 9.27 -9.76 -5.75
C PRO A 17 10.39 -9.79 -4.70
N GLY A 18 10.04 -9.71 -3.41
CA GLY A 18 11.00 -9.79 -2.32
C GLY A 18 11.76 -8.48 -2.01
N THR A 19 11.52 -7.39 -2.73
CA THR A 19 12.19 -6.08 -2.52
C THR A 19 11.58 -5.24 -1.40
N ALA A 20 11.00 -5.89 -0.40
CA ALA A 20 10.45 -5.25 0.81
C ALA A 20 9.38 -4.16 0.59
N LYS A 21 8.69 -4.13 -0.56
CA LYS A 21 7.64 -3.12 -0.87
C LYS A 21 6.55 -3.05 0.21
N THR A 22 6.07 -4.20 0.66
CA THR A 22 5.08 -4.29 1.76
C THR A 22 5.64 -3.76 3.08
N THR A 23 6.91 -4.06 3.37
CA THR A 23 7.60 -3.60 4.59
C THR A 23 7.76 -2.09 4.56
N LEU A 24 8.11 -1.51 3.42
CA LEU A 24 8.20 -0.06 3.21
C LEU A 24 6.87 0.63 3.54
N CYS A 25 5.76 0.16 2.96
CA CYS A 25 4.43 0.76 3.22
C CYS A 25 4.03 0.66 4.69
N ARG A 26 4.25 -0.50 5.34
CA ARG A 26 3.97 -0.70 6.76
C ARG A 26 4.80 0.23 7.65
N ALA A 27 6.11 0.33 7.38
CA ALA A 27 7.02 1.19 8.13
C ALA A 27 6.67 2.67 7.96
N PHE A 28 6.34 3.09 6.74
CA PHE A 28 5.91 4.44 6.42
C PHE A 28 4.64 4.82 7.19
N SER A 29 3.63 3.94 7.20
CA SER A 29 2.39 4.15 7.97
C SER A 29 2.66 4.25 9.46
N LYS A 30 3.49 3.34 10.02
CA LYS A 30 3.86 3.34 11.44
C LYS A 30 4.60 4.62 11.84
N ALA A 31 5.52 5.10 11.01
CA ALA A 31 6.29 6.32 11.27
C ALA A 31 5.41 7.58 11.30
N LEU A 32 4.30 7.58 10.56
CA LEU A 32 3.37 8.71 10.47
C LEU A 32 2.09 8.54 11.31
N GLY A 33 1.95 7.44 12.05
CA GLY A 33 0.75 7.14 12.84
C GLY A 33 -0.51 6.91 12.01
N LEU A 34 -0.37 6.48 10.75
CA LEU A 34 -1.48 6.25 9.82
C LEU A 34 -2.03 4.82 9.93
N HIS A 35 -3.28 4.62 9.51
CA HIS A 35 -3.86 3.30 9.33
C HIS A 35 -3.25 2.61 8.09
N PHE A 36 -2.85 1.34 8.27
CA PHE A 36 -2.31 0.52 7.18
C PHE A 36 -3.16 -0.73 7.00
N GLU A 37 -3.73 -0.87 5.81
CA GLU A 37 -4.45 -2.06 5.40
C GLU A 37 -3.80 -2.65 4.14
N ARG A 38 -3.77 -3.97 4.06
CA ARG A 38 -3.17 -4.70 2.94
C ARG A 38 -4.20 -5.64 2.35
N VAL A 39 -4.59 -5.36 1.12
CA VAL A 39 -5.39 -6.26 0.29
C VAL A 39 -4.44 -7.05 -0.63
N GLN A 40 -4.52 -8.37 -0.58
CA GLN A 40 -3.82 -9.23 -1.52
C GLN A 40 -4.72 -9.49 -2.72
N PHE A 41 -4.29 -9.06 -3.90
CA PHE A 41 -4.98 -9.42 -5.13
C PHE A 41 -4.80 -10.93 -5.38
N THR A 42 -5.93 -11.62 -5.49
CA THR A 42 -6.06 -13.00 -5.95
C THR A 42 -7.00 -13.00 -7.16
N PRO A 43 -6.93 -14.01 -8.05
CA PRO A 43 -7.81 -14.06 -9.22
C PRO A 43 -9.31 -14.10 -8.85
N ASP A 44 -9.64 -14.54 -7.64
CA ASP A 44 -11.01 -14.68 -7.14
C ASP A 44 -11.50 -13.45 -6.36
N LEU A 45 -10.67 -12.42 -6.18
CA LEU A 45 -11.03 -11.23 -5.39
C LEU A 45 -12.14 -10.42 -6.11
N LEU A 46 -13.28 -10.23 -5.45
CA LEU A 46 -14.39 -9.43 -5.97
C LEU A 46 -14.31 -7.99 -5.44
N PRO A 47 -14.87 -7.00 -6.17
CA PRO A 47 -14.94 -5.62 -5.67
C PRO A 47 -15.65 -5.48 -4.32
N ALA A 48 -16.61 -6.37 -4.04
CA ALA A 48 -17.33 -6.40 -2.78
C ALA A 48 -16.46 -6.84 -1.58
N ASP A 49 -15.31 -7.47 -1.82
CA ASP A 49 -14.39 -7.93 -0.77
C ASP A 49 -13.42 -6.82 -0.30
N VAL A 50 -13.47 -5.64 -0.93
CA VAL A 50 -12.63 -4.48 -0.60
C VAL A 50 -13.52 -3.33 -0.13
N THR A 51 -13.40 -2.93 1.13
CA THR A 51 -14.12 -1.79 1.72
C THR A 51 -13.14 -0.85 2.43
#